data_AF-D5MFM0-F1
#
_entry.id   AF-D5MFM0-F1
#
_cell.length_a   1.000
_cell.length_b   1.000
_cell.length_c   1.000
_cell.angle_alpha   90.00
_cell.angle_beta   90.00
_cell.angle_gamma   90.00
#
_symmetry.space_group_name_H-M   'P 1'
#
loop_
_entity.id
_entity.type
_entity.pdbx_description
1 polymer ?
#
loop_
_entity_poly.entity_id
_entity_poly.type
_entity_poly.pdbx_seq_one_letter_code
_entity_poly.pdbx_strand_id
1 'polypeptide(L)'
;MRAVAWTWICISPLLFVMAAISTVQSLTVYYVQLACFGAVAVMGLLGGIALLLGRPVGRKILSGVSWLGFGYFTLAAAFIVPLHILRGPEVSVMSIGVTSLLAAAIAAPGLFFLAMTRKLRNAQPAAQPDAAPPHRLT
;
A
#
# COMPACT_ATOMS: atom_id res chain seq x y z
N MET A 1 -16.10 0.28 7.77
CA MET A 1 -14.81 -0.17 8.32
C MET A 1 -14.60 -1.68 8.22
N ARG A 2 -15.59 -2.52 8.53
CA ARG A 2 -15.48 -4.00 8.42
C ARG A 2 -15.06 -4.48 7.03
N ALA A 3 -15.60 -3.89 5.96
CA ALA A 3 -15.21 -4.23 4.59
C ALA A 3 -13.70 -4.04 4.35
N VAL A 4 -13.12 -2.90 4.76
CA VAL A 4 -11.68 -2.62 4.64
C VAL A 4 -10.84 -3.62 5.41
N ALA A 5 -11.29 -4.03 6.59
CA ALA A 5 -10.60 -5.04 7.38
C ALA A 5 -10.58 -6.40 6.67
N TRP A 6 -11.74 -6.86 6.18
CA TRP A 6 -11.83 -8.10 5.40
C TRP A 6 -10.98 -8.06 4.13
N THR A 7 -11.01 -6.93 3.43
CA THR A 7 -10.16 -6.73 2.26
C THR A 7 -8.68 -6.91 2.59
N TRP A 8 -8.18 -6.32 3.68
CA TRP A 8 -6.79 -6.52 4.10
C TRP A 8 -6.48 -7.94 4.53
N ILE A 9 -7.39 -8.62 5.23
CA ILE A 9 -7.24 -10.02 5.63
C ILE A 9 -7.09 -10.92 4.38
N CYS A 10 -7.87 -10.67 3.33
CA CYS A 10 -7.80 -11.44 2.09
C CYS A 10 -6.58 -11.08 1.21
N ILE A 11 -6.25 -9.79 1.11
CA ILE A 11 -5.15 -9.31 0.25
C ILE A 11 -3.78 -9.63 0.84
N SER A 12 -3.62 -9.66 2.16
CA SER A 12 -2.34 -9.92 2.82
C SER A 12 -1.66 -11.24 2.41
N PRO A 13 -2.31 -12.42 2.50
CA PRO A 13 -1.70 -13.66 2.04
C PRO A 13 -1.45 -13.66 0.53
N LEU A 14 -2.32 -13.01 -0.25
CA LEU A 14 -2.14 -12.89 -1.70
C LEU A 14 -0.87 -12.07 -2.05
N LEU A 15 -0.62 -10.97 -1.35
CA LEU A 15 0.60 -10.16 -1.51
C LEU A 15 1.86 -10.97 -1.21
N PHE A 16 1.83 -11.79 -0.16
CA PHE A 16 2.95 -12.66 0.18
C PHE A 16 3.17 -13.73 -0.90
N VAL A 17 2.11 -14.41 -1.35
CA VAL A 17 2.20 -15.41 -2.42
C VAL A 17 2.75 -14.80 -3.70
N MET A 18 2.25 -13.62 -4.09
CA MET A 18 2.76 -12.89 -5.26
C MET A 18 4.24 -12.56 -5.15
N ALA A 19 4.72 -12.18 -3.96
CA ALA A 19 6.14 -11.96 -3.72
C ALA A 19 6.94 -13.26 -3.76
N ALA A 20 6.40 -14.36 -3.22
CA ALA A 20 7.07 -15.66 -3.15
C ALA A 20 7.26 -16.32 -4.53
N ILE A 21 6.28 -16.16 -5.44
CA ILE A 21 6.35 -16.69 -6.82
C ILE A 21 7.07 -15.75 -7.79
N SER A 22 7.47 -14.56 -7.34
CA SER A 22 8.13 -13.57 -8.18
C SER A 22 9.49 -14.08 -8.67
N THR A 23 9.67 -14.14 -9.98
CA THR A 23 10.89 -14.63 -10.64
C THR A 23 11.96 -13.54 -10.75
N VAL A 24 12.41 -13.01 -9.60
CA VAL A 24 13.48 -12.02 -9.58
C VAL A 24 14.82 -12.70 -9.85
N GLN A 25 15.59 -12.20 -10.82
CA GLN A 25 16.88 -12.80 -11.20
C GLN A 25 17.94 -12.75 -10.09
N SER A 26 17.90 -11.72 -9.24
CA SER A 26 18.84 -11.56 -8.14
C SER A 26 18.29 -12.16 -6.85
N LEU A 27 19.02 -13.12 -6.29
CA LEU A 27 18.69 -13.81 -5.03
C LEU A 27 18.63 -12.85 -3.84
N THR A 28 19.51 -11.85 -3.79
CA THR A 28 19.46 -10.79 -2.75
C THR A 28 18.20 -9.95 -2.88
N VAL A 29 17.84 -9.52 -4.10
CA VAL A 29 16.63 -8.73 -4.33
C VAL A 29 15.38 -9.54 -4.01
N TYR A 30 15.38 -10.84 -4.34
CA TYR A 30 14.31 -11.76 -3.98
C TYR A 30 14.06 -11.81 -2.47
N TYR A 31 15.10 -12.00 -1.65
CA TYR A 31 14.93 -12.04 -0.19
C TYR A 31 14.48 -10.70 0.40
N VAL A 32 15.02 -9.59 -0.10
CA VAL A 32 14.58 -8.25 0.32
C VAL A 32 13.10 -8.05 -0.02
N GLN A 33 12.68 -8.42 -1.24
CA GLN A 33 11.28 -8.36 -1.66
C GLN A 33 10.40 -9.23 -0.75
N LEU A 34 10.80 -10.48 -0.52
CA LEU A 34 10.04 -11.42 0.31
C LEU A 34 9.89 -10.91 1.74
N ALA A 35 10.95 -10.35 2.32
CA ALA A 35 10.92 -9.77 3.66
C ALA A 35 10.00 -8.54 3.72
N CYS A 36 10.09 -7.62 2.76
CA CYS A 36 9.25 -6.42 2.69
C CYS A 36 7.77 -6.77 2.53
N PHE A 37 7.42 -7.62 1.55
CA PHE A 37 6.04 -8.03 1.34
C PHE A 37 5.52 -8.93 2.47
N GLY A 38 6.38 -9.75 3.09
CA GLY A 38 6.05 -10.51 4.29
C GLY A 38 5.69 -9.62 5.47
N ALA A 39 6.50 -8.59 5.74
CA ALA A 39 6.20 -7.62 6.80
C ALA A 39 4.87 -6.89 6.54
N VAL A 40 4.63 -6.45 5.30
CA VAL A 40 3.37 -5.81 4.90
C VAL A 40 2.18 -6.77 5.05
N ALA A 41 2.33 -8.04 4.66
CA ALA A 41 1.28 -9.05 4.81
C ALA A 41 0.93 -9.30 6.28
N VAL A 42 1.93 -9.45 7.15
CA VAL A 42 1.72 -9.63 8.59
C VAL A 42 1.04 -8.41 9.20
N MET A 43 1.52 -7.20 8.89
CA MET A 43 0.92 -5.96 9.37
C MET A 43 -0.51 -5.77 8.86
N GLY A 44 -0.77 -6.08 7.58
CA GLY A 44 -2.10 -6.01 6.97
C GLY A 44 -3.08 -6.97 7.63
N LEU A 45 -2.65 -8.21 7.87
CA LEU A 45 -3.46 -9.23 8.55
C LEU A 45 -3.77 -8.84 10.00
N LEU A 46 -2.73 -8.51 10.79
CA LEU A 46 -2.90 -8.10 12.19
C LEU A 46 -3.69 -6.80 12.31
N GLY A 47 -3.47 -5.84 11.40
CA GLY A 47 -4.22 -4.59 11.32
C GLY A 47 -5.69 -4.82 10.99
N GLY A 48 -5.98 -5.75 10.06
CA GLY A 48 -7.33 -6.19 9.71
C GLY A 48 -8.06 -6.80 10.89
N ILE A 49 -7.44 -7.79 11.55
CA ILE A 49 -7.99 -8.44 12.76
C ILE A 49 -8.21 -7.40 13.87
N ALA A 50 -7.23 -6.55 14.16
CA ALA A 50 -7.35 -5.51 15.17
C ALA A 50 -8.48 -4.52 14.87
N LEU A 51 -8.69 -4.18 13.60
CA LEU A 51 -9.79 -3.31 13.18
C LEU A 51 -11.17 -3.99 13.32
N LEU A 52 -11.28 -5.29 13.06
CA LEU A 52 -12.51 -6.06 13.32
C LEU A 52 -12.84 -6.13 14.82
N LEU A 53 -11.83 -6.22 15.67
CA LEU A 53 -11.95 -6.17 17.13
C LEU A 53 -12.18 -4.75 17.68
N GLY A 54 -12.33 -3.73 16.82
CA GLY A 54 -12.56 -2.35 17.23
C GLY A 54 -11.35 -1.65 17.85
N ARG A 55 -10.15 -2.23 17.77
CA ARG A 55 -8.94 -1.62 18.34
C ARG A 55 -8.45 -0.45 17.48
N PRO A 56 -8.17 0.74 18.07
CA PRO A 56 -7.78 1.92 17.30
C PRO A 56 -6.42 1.74 16.60
N VAL A 57 -5.54 0.89 17.14
CA VAL A 57 -4.24 0.55 16.55
C VAL A 57 -4.38 -0.07 15.16
N GLY A 58 -5.42 -0.90 14.93
CA GLY A 58 -5.64 -1.54 13.62
C GLY A 58 -5.81 -0.52 12.50
N ARG A 59 -6.49 0.60 12.77
CA ARG A 59 -6.65 1.69 11.81
C ARG A 59 -5.33 2.39 11.47
N LYS A 60 -4.49 2.65 12.47
CA LYS A 60 -3.17 3.28 12.26
C LYS A 60 -2.28 2.39 11.41
N ILE A 61 -2.23 1.09 11.73
CA ILE A 61 -1.47 0.09 10.96
C ILE A 61 -1.97 0.06 9.52
N LEU A 62 -3.27 -0.18 9.30
CA LEU A 62 -3.84 -0.29 7.96
C LEU A 62 -3.68 0.98 7.14
N SER A 63 -3.76 2.16 7.76
CA SER A 63 -3.49 3.42 7.08
C SER A 63 -2.04 3.53 6.64
N GLY A 64 -1.10 3.12 7.50
CA GLY A 64 0.33 3.12 7.18
C GLY A 64 0.65 2.18 6.02
N VAL A 65 0.22 0.91 6.10
CA VAL A 65 0.49 -0.07 5.03
C VAL A 65 -0.23 0.27 3.72
N SER A 66 -1.42 0.88 3.78
CA SER A 66 -2.11 1.36 2.57
C SER A 66 -1.35 2.53 1.93
N TRP A 67 -0.79 3.44 2.72
CA TRP A 67 0.08 4.50 2.18
C TRP A 67 1.33 3.91 1.54
N LEU A 68 2.03 3.00 2.23
CA LEU A 68 3.20 2.33 1.66
C LEU A 68 2.87 1.62 0.34
N GLY A 69 1.73 0.92 0.28
CA GLY A 69 1.24 0.29 -0.94
C GLY A 69 1.02 1.28 -2.08
N PHE A 70 0.28 2.37 -1.84
CA PHE A 70 0.10 3.41 -2.87
C PHE A 70 1.43 4.00 -3.32
N GLY A 71 2.31 4.37 -2.38
CA GLY A 71 3.63 4.93 -2.70
C GLY A 71 4.45 3.99 -3.59
N TYR A 72 4.51 2.71 -3.23
CA TYR A 72 5.20 1.68 -4.01
C TYR A 72 4.66 1.57 -5.44
N PHE A 73 3.34 1.36 -5.61
CA PHE A 73 2.75 1.15 -6.94
C PHE A 73 2.82 2.40 -7.81
N THR A 74 2.59 3.59 -7.25
CA THR A 74 2.68 4.85 -7.99
C THR A 74 4.12 5.15 -8.40
N LEU A 75 5.09 4.93 -7.50
CA LEU A 75 6.50 5.15 -7.81
C LEU A 75 7.00 4.17 -8.87
N ALA A 76 6.62 2.89 -8.76
CA ALA A 76 6.93 1.88 -9.77
C ALA A 76 6.38 2.27 -11.15
N ALA A 77 5.11 2.65 -11.22
CA ALA A 77 4.49 3.12 -12.48
C ALA A 77 5.17 4.37 -13.04
N ALA A 78 5.52 5.33 -12.17
CA ALA A 78 6.17 6.58 -12.56
C ALA A 78 7.57 6.37 -13.15
N PHE A 79 8.31 5.34 -12.70
CA PHE A 79 9.66 5.07 -13.21
C PHE A 79 9.71 4.14 -14.42
N ILE A 80 8.71 3.28 -14.64
CA ILE A 80 8.73 2.31 -15.74
C ILE A 80 8.87 2.98 -17.11
N VAL A 81 8.08 4.02 -17.38
CA VAL A 81 8.09 4.68 -18.70
C VAL A 81 9.38 5.48 -18.93
N PRO A 82 9.84 6.35 -18.01
CA PRO A 82 11.11 7.06 -18.19
C PRO A 82 12.31 6.12 -18.33
N LEU A 83 12.40 5.07 -17.50
CA LEU A 83 13.50 4.10 -17.60
C LEU A 83 13.47 3.35 -18.93
N HIS A 84 12.28 3.08 -19.48
CA HIS A 84 12.16 2.48 -20.80
C HIS A 84 12.61 3.42 -21.92
N ILE A 85 12.22 4.70 -21.87
CA ILE A 85 12.67 5.71 -22.84
C ILE A 85 14.19 5.89 -22.81
N LEU A 86 14.79 5.83 -21.61
CA LEU A 86 16.24 5.96 -21.43
C LEU A 86 17.06 4.77 -21.98
N ARG A 87 16.42 3.66 -22.38
CA ARG A 87 17.13 2.51 -22.99
C ARG A 87 17.67 2.78 -24.40
N GLY A 88 17.32 3.90 -25.01
CA GLY A 88 17.95 4.39 -26.23
C GLY A 88 16.99 4.56 -27.42
N PRO A 89 17.54 4.94 -28.59
CA PRO A 89 16.74 5.31 -29.76
C PRO A 89 16.01 4.15 -30.45
N GLU A 90 16.29 2.90 -30.07
CA GLU A 90 15.63 1.71 -30.62
C GLU A 90 14.20 1.48 -30.08
N VAL A 91 13.76 2.30 -29.13
CA VAL A 91 12.44 2.19 -28.53
C VAL A 91 11.37 2.69 -29.51
N SER A 92 10.62 1.76 -30.10
CA SER A 92 9.50 2.09 -31.00
C SER A 92 8.34 2.78 -30.26
N VAL A 93 7.60 3.65 -30.96
CA VAL A 93 6.40 4.32 -30.41
C VAL A 93 5.37 3.32 -29.89
N MET A 94 5.19 2.20 -30.60
CA MET A 94 4.33 1.09 -30.16
C MET A 94 4.79 0.50 -28.82
N SER A 95 6.11 0.33 -28.63
CA SER A 95 6.68 -0.15 -27.36
C SER A 95 6.45 0.83 -26.21
N ILE A 96 6.54 2.15 -26.46
CA ILE A 96 6.21 3.18 -25.46
C ILE A 96 4.73 3.09 -25.07
N GLY A 97 3.83 2.94 -26.05
CA GLY A 97 2.40 2.77 -25.80
C GLY A 97 2.09 1.57 -24.92
N VAL A 98 2.65 0.40 -25.23
CA VAL A 98 2.48 -0.83 -24.42
C VAL A 98 3.04 -0.67 -23.02
N THR A 99 4.22 -0.05 -22.90
CA THR A 99 4.86 0.20 -21.58
C THR A 99 4.04 1.18 -20.74
N SER A 100 3.42 2.17 -21.37
CA SER A 100 2.55 3.13 -20.69
C SER A 100 1.25 2.48 -20.20
N LEU A 101 0.68 1.57 -20.99
CA LEU A 101 -0.47 0.76 -20.57
C LEU A 101 -0.11 -0.14 -19.38
N LEU A 102 1.06 -0.78 -19.40
CA LEU A 102 1.57 -1.58 -18.29
C LEU A 102 1.75 -0.72 -17.02
N ALA A 103 2.34 0.47 -17.15
CA ALA A 103 2.49 1.40 -16.05
C ALA A 103 1.13 1.82 -15.45
N ALA A 104 0.12 2.06 -16.29
CA ALA A 104 -1.24 2.35 -15.83
C ALA A 104 -1.87 1.16 -15.10
N ALA A 105 -1.68 -0.06 -15.59
CA ALA A 105 -2.14 -1.28 -14.93
C ALA A 105 -1.48 -1.47 -13.54
N ILE A 106 -0.20 -1.09 -13.40
CA ILE A 106 0.54 -1.11 -12.13
C ILE A 106 0.09 0.01 -11.19
N ALA A 107 -0.28 1.18 -11.72
CA ALA A 107 -0.78 2.31 -10.93
C ALA A 107 -2.19 2.05 -10.36
N ALA A 108 -3.01 1.23 -11.03
CA ALA A 108 -4.39 0.97 -10.61
C ALA A 108 -4.52 0.37 -9.19
N PRO A 109 -3.73 -0.66 -8.80
CA PRO A 109 -3.63 -1.09 -7.40
C PRO A 109 -3.26 0.04 -6.43
N GLY A 110 -2.39 0.97 -6.85
CA GLY A 110 -2.06 2.15 -6.06
C GLY A 110 -3.29 2.97 -5.71
N LEU A 111 -4.11 3.33 -6.71
CA LEU A 111 -5.35 4.10 -6.49
C LEU A 111 -6.32 3.40 -5.54
N PHE A 112 -6.39 2.07 -5.60
CA PHE A 112 -7.17 1.27 -4.66
C PHE A 112 -6.69 1.44 -3.21
N PHE A 113 -5.37 1.39 -2.97
CA PHE A 113 -4.79 1.66 -1.65
C PHE A 113 -5.03 3.09 -1.17
N LEU A 114 -4.94 4.08 -2.07
CA LEU A 114 -5.25 5.48 -1.73
C LEU A 114 -6.71 5.66 -1.29
N ALA A 115 -7.65 5.04 -2.01
CA ALA A 115 -9.06 5.05 -1.64
C ALA A 115 -9.28 4.43 -0.25
N MET A 116 -8.56 3.37 0.07
CA MET A 116 -8.60 2.71 1.37
C MET A 116 -8.06 3.61 2.49
N THR A 117 -6.91 4.26 2.29
CA THR A 117 -6.34 5.23 3.25
C THR A 117 -7.31 6.37 3.53
N ARG A 118 -7.94 6.93 2.48
CA ARG A 118 -8.94 8.00 2.63
C ARG A 118 -10.15 7.52 3.46
N LYS A 119 -10.66 6.32 3.20
CA LYS A 119 -11.74 5.72 4.02
C LYS A 119 -11.33 5.55 5.48
N LEU A 120 -10.10 5.12 5.75
CA LEU A 120 -9.60 4.94 7.13
C LEU A 120 -9.45 6.28 7.86
N ARG A 121 -8.93 7.31 7.18
CA ARG A 121 -8.75 8.66 7.73
C ARG A 121 -10.09 9.34 8.04
N ASN A 122 -11.04 9.26 7.12
CA ASN A 122 -12.36 9.88 7.29
C ASN A 122 -13.20 9.21 8.38
N ALA A 123 -12.90 7.95 8.72
CA ALA A 123 -13.55 7.26 9.83
C ALA A 123 -12.99 7.64 11.21
N GLN A 124 -11.92 8.45 11.27
CA GLN A 124 -11.34 8.94 12.52
C GLN A 124 -12.31 9.93 13.18
N PRO A 125 -12.78 9.65 14.41
CA PRO A 125 -13.48 10.67 15.19
C PRO A 125 -12.58 11.90 15.20
N ALA A 126 -13.15 13.08 14.93
CA ALA A 126 -12.43 14.32 15.16
C ALA A 126 -11.83 14.23 16.56
N ALA A 127 -10.51 14.44 16.68
CA ALA A 127 -9.88 14.47 17.98
C ALA A 127 -10.69 15.47 18.80
N GLN A 128 -11.35 14.99 19.85
CA GLN A 128 -12.13 15.84 20.72
C GLN A 128 -11.13 16.86 21.25
N PRO A 129 -11.29 18.16 20.93
CA PRO A 129 -10.30 19.16 21.30
C PRO A 129 -10.07 19.01 22.79
N ASP A 130 -8.81 18.82 23.18
CA ASP A 130 -8.41 18.52 24.56
C ASP A 130 -9.25 19.37 25.48
N ALA A 131 -10.12 18.70 26.26
CA ALA A 131 -11.00 19.38 27.20
C ALA A 131 -10.09 20.30 28.01
N ALA A 132 -10.35 21.61 27.93
CA ALA A 132 -9.49 22.63 28.51
C ALA A 132 -9.07 22.19 29.92
N PRO A 133 -7.77 22.25 30.25
CA PRO A 133 -7.27 21.73 31.52
C PRO A 133 -8.15 22.29 32.64
N PRO A 134 -8.66 21.44 33.56
CA PRO A 134 -9.60 21.88 34.56
C PRO A 134 -8.99 23.07 35.29
N HIS A 135 -9.66 24.22 35.22
CA HIS A 135 -9.27 25.40 35.98
C HIS A 135 -9.13 24.98 37.43
N ARG A 136 -7.89 24.91 37.93
CA ARG A 136 -7.63 24.72 39.35
C ARG A 136 -8.18 25.98 40.04
N LEU A 137 -9.32 25.84 40.72
CA LEU A 137 -9.79 26.83 41.67
C LEU A 137 -8.80 26.81 42.84
N THR A 138 -7.97 27.84 42.93
CA THR A 138 -7.15 28.17 44.10
C THR A 138 -7.97 28.94 45.11
#